data_AF-A0AA38FE50-F1
#
_entry.id   AF-A0AA38FE50-F1
#
_cell.length_a   1.000
_cell.length_b   1.000
_cell.length_c   1.000
_cell.angle_alpha   90.00
_cell.angle_beta   90.00
_cell.angle_gamma   90.00
#
_symmetry.space_group_name_H-M   'P 1'
#
loop_
_entity.id
_entity.type
_entity.pdbx_description
1 polymer ?
#
loop_
_entity_poly.entity_id
_entity_poly.type
_entity_poly.pdbx_seq_one_letter_code
_entity_poly.pdbx_strand_id
1 'polypeptide(L)'
;IGASTGLKEAISGGGPLFVFISILISIHLAITLFIGRWLKFPLRVILVASNANIGGPATAAAMANCRNWKELVQPAILVGTLGYTIGTAVGCLI
;
A
#
# COMPACT_ATOMS: atom_id res chain seq x y z
N ILE A 1 4.61 -19.37 7.16
CA ILE A 1 5.67 -18.77 8.01
C ILE A 1 5.09 -18.20 9.32
N GLY A 2 3.94 -17.50 9.34
CA GLY A 2 3.34 -16.99 10.60
C GLY A 2 2.35 -17.91 11.35
N ALA A 3 1.85 -18.98 10.73
CA ALA A 3 0.80 -19.83 11.33
C ALA A 3 1.33 -20.86 12.36
N SER A 4 2.65 -21.07 12.43
CA SER A 4 3.28 -22.05 13.34
C SER A 4 3.84 -21.43 14.62
N THR A 5 3.77 -20.11 14.79
CA THR A 5 4.23 -19.38 15.98
C THR A 5 3.10 -19.21 16.99
N GLY A 6 3.35 -19.53 18.27
CA GLY A 6 2.40 -19.29 19.35
C GLY A 6 2.07 -17.80 19.49
N LEU A 7 0.88 -17.49 20.01
CA LEU A 7 0.39 -16.10 20.16
C LEU A 7 1.36 -15.23 21.00
N LYS A 8 2.04 -15.85 21.99
CA LYS A 8 3.03 -15.17 22.83
C LYS A 8 4.33 -14.88 22.07
N GLU A 9 4.85 -15.81 21.28
CA GLU A 9 6.02 -15.57 20.44
C GLU A 9 5.73 -14.53 19.33
N ALA A 10 4.53 -14.57 18.75
CA ALA A 10 4.10 -13.62 17.73
C ALA A 10 4.02 -12.18 18.27
N ILE A 11 3.52 -11.99 19.50
CA ILE A 11 3.44 -10.66 20.14
C ILE A 11 4.83 -10.20 20.60
N SER A 12 5.64 -11.09 21.17
CA SER A 12 6.96 -10.70 21.68
C SER A 12 7.97 -10.41 20.57
N GLY A 13 7.92 -11.15 19.46
CA GLY A 13 8.79 -10.90 18.29
C GLY A 13 8.19 -9.91 17.29
N GLY A 14 6.86 -9.91 17.14
CA GLY A 14 6.15 -9.08 16.16
C GLY A 14 5.72 -7.70 16.67
N GLY A 15 5.64 -7.49 17.99
CA GLY A 15 5.25 -6.20 18.58
C GLY A 15 6.11 -5.02 18.13
N PRO A 16 7.46 -5.10 18.21
CA PRO A 16 8.34 -4.04 17.73
C PRO A 16 8.22 -3.79 16.22
N LEU A 17 8.07 -4.87 15.43
CA LEU A 17 7.88 -4.79 13.98
C LEU A 17 6.56 -4.11 13.62
N PHE A 18 5.50 -4.35 14.39
CA PHE A 18 4.20 -3.72 14.17
C PHE A 18 4.27 -2.20 14.36
N VAL A 19 4.93 -1.75 15.43
CA VAL A 19 5.14 -0.32 15.68
C VAL A 19 5.98 0.31 14.56
N PHE A 20 7.05 -0.35 14.15
CA PHE A 20 7.91 0.10 13.06
C PHE A 20 7.15 0.25 11.73
N ILE A 21 6.37 -0.77 11.35
CA ILE A 21 5.56 -0.76 10.12
C ILE A 21 4.46 0.32 10.21
N SER A 22 3.85 0.51 11.37
CA SER A 22 2.82 1.54 11.58
C SER A 22 3.38 2.95 11.39
N ILE A 23 4.59 3.22 11.91
CA ILE A 23 5.29 4.50 11.69
C ILE A 23 5.61 4.68 10.21
N LEU A 24 6.16 3.66 9.55
CA LEU A 24 6.48 3.71 8.11
C LEU A 24 5.24 4.02 7.25
N ILE A 25 4.13 3.34 7.50
CA ILE A 25 2.86 3.59 6.79
C ILE A 25 2.34 5.00 7.05
N SER A 26 2.44 5.48 8.29
CA SER A 26 2.00 6.84 8.66
C SER A 26 2.81 7.91 7.91
N ILE A 27 4.13 7.75 7.86
CA ILE A 27 5.03 8.66 7.13
C ILE A 27 4.77 8.58 5.62
N HIS A 28 4.63 7.36 5.07
CA HIS A 28 4.32 7.16 3.65
C HIS A 28 3.01 7.85 3.25
N LEU A 29 1.96 7.69 4.06
CA LEU A 29 0.66 8.31 3.80
C LEU A 29 0.75 9.84 3.91
N ALA A 30 1.47 10.36 4.91
CA ALA A 30 1.68 11.80 5.08
C ALA A 30 2.39 12.41 3.86
N ILE A 31 3.48 11.80 3.39
CA ILE A 31 4.24 12.26 2.23
C ILE A 31 3.39 12.18 0.96
N THR A 32 2.69 11.07 0.74
CA THR A 32 1.87 10.86 -0.45
C THR A 32 0.68 11.83 -0.52
N LEU A 33 0.05 12.11 0.61
CA LEU A 33 -0.98 13.14 0.72
C LEU A 33 -0.41 14.54 0.49
N PHE A 34 0.78 14.84 1.03
CA PHE A 34 1.41 16.16 0.89
C PHE A 34 1.81 16.45 -0.57
N ILE A 35 2.52 15.51 -1.22
CA ILE A 35 2.89 15.58 -2.63
C ILE A 35 1.65 15.61 -3.52
N GLY A 36 0.66 14.75 -3.25
CA GLY A 36 -0.55 14.67 -4.06
C GLY A 36 -1.39 15.94 -3.99
N ARG A 37 -1.43 16.59 -2.81
CA ARG A 37 -2.06 17.89 -2.61
C ARG A 37 -1.32 18.99 -3.37
N TRP A 38 0.00 18.97 -3.36
CA TRP A 38 0.85 19.91 -4.11
C TRP A 38 0.66 19.79 -5.63
N LEU A 39 0.54 18.57 -6.14
CA LEU A 39 0.29 18.28 -7.56
C LEU A 39 -1.18 18.48 -7.99
N LYS A 40 -2.04 18.98 -7.08
CA LYS A 40 -3.49 19.19 -7.31
C LYS A 40 -4.26 17.95 -7.78
N PHE A 41 -3.77 16.75 -7.45
CA PHE A 41 -4.51 15.53 -7.76
C PHE A 41 -5.78 15.42 -6.89
N PRO A 42 -6.87 14.84 -7.43
CA PRO A 42 -8.06 14.61 -6.64
C PRO A 42 -7.77 13.56 -5.56
N LEU A 43 -8.30 13.77 -4.35
CA LEU A 43 -8.07 12.89 -3.18
C LEU A 43 -8.32 11.41 -3.48
N ARG A 44 -9.29 11.11 -4.34
CA ARG A 44 -9.60 9.76 -4.84
C ARG A 44 -8.41 9.08 -5.53
N VAL A 45 -7.65 9.78 -6.36
CA VAL A 45 -6.43 9.24 -7.00
C VAL A 45 -5.36 8.97 -5.95
N ILE A 46 -5.15 9.92 -5.03
CA ILE A 46 -4.10 9.83 -4.01
C ILE A 46 -4.35 8.65 -3.06
N LEU A 47 -5.60 8.47 -2.62
CA LEU A 47 -5.99 7.38 -1.73
C LEU A 47 -5.90 6.01 -2.42
N VAL A 48 -6.35 5.91 -3.68
CA VAL A 48 -6.26 4.66 -4.44
C VAL A 48 -4.81 4.31 -4.75
N ALA A 49 -3.96 5.28 -5.07
CA ALA A 49 -2.53 5.06 -5.29
C ALA A 49 -1.81 4.61 -4.01
N SER A 50 -2.10 5.24 -2.87
CA SER A 50 -1.52 4.83 -1.59
C SER A 50 -1.96 3.41 -1.19
N ASN A 51 -3.24 3.08 -1.41
CA ASN A 51 -3.75 1.74 -1.17
C ASN A 51 -3.18 0.70 -2.16
N ALA A 52 -2.89 1.08 -3.40
CA ALA A 52 -2.23 0.20 -4.37
C ALA A 52 -0.78 -0.12 -3.98
N ASN A 53 -0.10 0.81 -3.32
CA ASN A 53 1.28 0.63 -2.86
C ASN A 53 1.37 -0.22 -1.58
N ILE A 54 0.54 0.06 -0.56
CA ILE A 54 0.58 -0.66 0.71
C ILE A 54 -0.25 -1.94 0.67
N GLY A 55 -1.50 -1.84 0.22
CA GLY A 55 -2.46 -2.94 0.20
C GLY A 55 -2.37 -3.80 -1.07
N GLY A 56 -1.73 -3.31 -2.13
CA GLY A 56 -1.61 -4.00 -3.40
C GLY A 56 -2.76 -3.72 -4.39
N PRO A 57 -2.60 -4.12 -5.67
CA PRO A 57 -3.50 -3.77 -6.76
C PRO A 57 -4.94 -4.30 -6.57
N ALA A 58 -5.11 -5.50 -6.00
CA ALA A 58 -6.42 -6.08 -5.74
C ALA A 58 -7.22 -5.29 -4.68
N THR A 59 -6.55 -4.83 -3.63
CA THR A 59 -7.14 -4.09 -2.51
C THR A 59 -7.51 -2.66 -2.92
N ALA A 60 -6.68 -2.05 -3.78
CA ALA A 60 -6.99 -0.76 -4.41
C ALA A 60 -8.19 -0.83 -5.36
N ALA A 61 -8.28 -1.89 -6.18
CA ALA A 61 -9.42 -2.14 -7.05
C ALA A 61 -10.73 -2.31 -6.25
N ALA A 62 -10.68 -3.07 -5.15
CA ALA A 62 -11.81 -3.24 -4.25
C ALA A 62 -12.26 -1.90 -3.64
N MET A 63 -11.32 -1.10 -3.13
CA MET A 63 -11.62 0.23 -2.57
C MET A 63 -12.25 1.17 -3.59
N ALA A 64 -11.72 1.22 -4.82
CA ALA A 64 -12.26 2.03 -5.89
C ALA A 64 -13.67 1.58 -6.29
N ASN A 65 -13.94 0.27 -6.29
CA ASN A 65 -15.29 -0.25 -6.57
C ASN A 65 -16.28 0.08 -5.44
N CYS A 66 -15.89 -0.07 -4.16
CA CYS A 66 -16.73 0.27 -3.01
C CYS A 66 -17.09 1.76 -2.93
N ARG A 67 -16.20 2.64 -3.42
CA ARG A 67 -16.41 4.10 -3.41
C ARG A 67 -17.01 4.64 -4.71
N ASN A 68 -17.47 3.76 -5.59
CA ASN A 68 -18.03 4.07 -6.92
C ASN A 68 -17.06 4.81 -7.86
N TRP A 69 -15.74 4.67 -7.64
CA TRP A 69 -14.68 5.24 -8.47
C TRP A 69 -14.21 4.25 -9.53
N LYS A 70 -15.15 3.69 -10.31
CA LYS A 70 -14.87 2.60 -11.27
C LYS A 70 -13.82 2.98 -12.31
N GLU A 71 -13.78 4.25 -12.72
CA GLU A 71 -12.77 4.78 -13.66
C GLU A 71 -11.34 4.70 -13.12
N LEU A 72 -11.15 4.64 -11.79
CA LEU A 72 -9.84 4.48 -11.18
C LEU A 72 -9.42 3.03 -11.00
N VAL A 73 -10.32 2.05 -11.14
CA VAL A 73 -10.02 0.64 -10.89
C VAL A 73 -8.96 0.13 -11.87
N GLN A 74 -9.18 0.34 -13.17
CA GLN A 74 -8.25 -0.09 -14.22
C GLN A 74 -6.87 0.57 -14.11
N PRO A 75 -6.74 1.91 -14.02
CA PRO A 75 -5.43 2.52 -13.89
C PRO A 75 -4.74 2.16 -12.57
N ALA A 76 -5.47 1.95 -11.47
CA ALA A 76 -4.88 1.51 -10.21
C ALA A 76 -4.28 0.10 -10.27
N ILE A 77 -4.98 -0.84 -10.90
CA ILE A 77 -4.46 -2.21 -11.08
C ILE A 77 -3.22 -2.16 -11.97
N LEU A 78 -3.26 -1.44 -13.09
CA LEU A 78 -2.15 -1.30 -14.03
C LEU A 78 -0.90 -0.71 -13.37
N VAL A 79 -1.05 0.42 -12.67
CA VAL A 79 0.09 1.07 -12.00
C VAL A 79 0.62 0.21 -10.85
N GLY A 80 -0.28 -0.48 -10.12
CA GLY A 80 0.09 -1.35 -9.00
C GLY A 80 0.83 -2.60 -9.45
N THR A 81 0.39 -3.27 -10.51
CA THR A 81 1.06 -4.48 -11.02
C THR A 81 2.38 -4.14 -11.70
N LEU A 82 2.46 -3.05 -12.45
CA LEU A 82 3.71 -2.57 -13.05
C LEU A 82 4.73 -2.19 -11.98
N GLY A 83 4.32 -1.40 -10.99
CA GLY A 83 5.17 -1.02 -9.86
C GLY A 83 5.66 -2.24 -9.08
N TYR A 84 4.78 -3.20 -8.82
CA TYR A 84 5.15 -4.45 -8.16
C TYR A 84 6.16 -5.27 -8.96
N THR A 85 5.97 -5.38 -10.28
CA THR A 85 6.86 -6.13 -11.18
C THR A 85 8.25 -5.48 -11.23
N ILE A 86 8.31 -4.17 -11.38
CA ILE A 86 9.58 -3.42 -11.44
C ILE A 86 10.28 -3.47 -10.07
N GLY A 87 9.55 -3.20 -8.99
CA GLY A 87 10.11 -3.21 -7.64
C GLY A 87 10.64 -4.59 -7.23
N THR A 88 9.91 -5.65 -7.57
CA THR A 88 10.36 -7.04 -7.34
C THR A 88 11.61 -7.35 -8.16
N ALA A 89 11.61 -7.00 -9.45
CA ALA A 89 12.77 -7.24 -10.31
C ALA A 89 14.02 -6.52 -9.80
N VAL A 90 13.91 -5.24 -9.41
CA VAL A 90 15.02 -4.48 -8.84
C VAL A 90 15.46 -5.05 -7.49
N GLY A 91 14.52 -5.41 -6.61
CA GLY A 91 14.83 -5.98 -5.30
C GLY A 91 15.48 -7.36 -5.35
N CYS A 92 15.22 -8.16 -6.39
CA CYS A 92 15.93 -9.42 -6.62
C CYS A 92 17.32 -9.24 -7.25
N LEU A 93 17.58 -8.08 -7.87
CA LEU A 93 18.84 -7.77 -8.55
C LEU A 93 19.88 -7.17 -7.58
N ILE A 94 19.40 -6.60 -6.45
CA ILE A 94 20.20 -6.06 -5.34
C ILE A 94 20.44 -7.12 -4.27
#